data_AF-A0A9D8KPI6-F1
#
_entry.id   AF-A0A9D8KPI6-F1
#
_cell.length_a   1.000
_cell.length_b   1.000
_cell.length_c   1.000
_cell.angle_alpha   90.00
_cell.angle_beta   90.00
_cell.angle_gamma   90.00
#
_symmetry.space_group_name_H-M   'P 1'
#
loop_
_entity.id
_entity.type
_entity.pdbx_description
1 polymer ?
#
loop_
_entity_poly.entity_id
_entity_poly.type
_entity_poly.pdbx_seq_one_letter_code
_entity_poly.pdbx_strand_id
1 'polypeptide(L)'
;MADKFKFALAVLLLAAGIAGFYLLAGQAMILRVLAVLAGTGLAAAVAWQTEQGRLFFGFAKEASTEAKKVVWPSRKETMQTTGLVFAFVVVMALFLWLTDKGLEWVLYDLVLGWRKT
;
A
#
# COMPACT_ATOMS: atom_id res chain seq x y z
N MET A 1 23.24 12.13 18.52
CA MET A 1 23.73 10.76 18.82
C MET A 1 22.79 10.00 19.76
N ALA A 2 22.26 10.64 20.81
CA ALA A 2 21.33 10.01 21.75
C ALA A 2 20.06 9.40 21.10
N ASP A 3 19.49 10.01 20.06
CA ASP A 3 18.30 9.43 19.38
C ASP A 3 18.57 8.12 18.65
N LYS A 4 19.77 7.95 18.07
CA LYS A 4 20.17 6.68 17.46
C LYS A 4 20.25 5.57 18.52
N PHE A 5 20.72 5.90 19.73
CA PHE A 5 20.74 4.97 20.86
C PHE A 5 19.34 4.63 21.36
N LYS A 6 18.44 5.61 21.50
CA LYS A 6 17.04 5.35 21.90
C LYS A 6 16.31 4.49 20.87
N PHE A 7 16.54 4.74 19.58
CA PHE A 7 15.96 3.94 18.52
C PHE A 7 16.52 2.50 18.53
N ALA A 8 17.84 2.33 18.69
CA ALA A 8 18.44 1.02 18.85
C ALA A 8 17.90 0.28 20.10
N LEU A 9 17.70 1.00 21.22
CA LEU A 9 17.07 0.46 22.43
C LEU A 9 15.63 0.01 22.16
N ALA A 10 14.83 0.77 21.41
CA ALA A 10 13.47 0.38 21.04
C ALA A 10 13.44 -0.91 20.21
N VAL A 11 14.34 -1.04 19.23
CA VAL A 11 14.49 -2.27 18.43
C VAL A 11 14.91 -3.44 19.30
N LEU A 12 15.84 -3.24 20.23
CA LEU A 12 16.28 -4.27 21.18
C LEU A 12 15.16 -4.71 22.13
N LEU A 13 14.34 -3.78 22.62
CA LEU A 13 13.18 -4.11 23.47
C LEU A 13 12.13 -4.92 22.72
N LEU A 14 11.91 -4.61 21.44
CA LEU A 14 11.01 -5.36 20.58
C LEU A 14 11.54 -6.77 20.31
N ALA A 15 12.84 -6.89 19.99
CA ALA A 15 13.51 -8.16 19.83
C ALA A 15 13.50 -8.99 21.13
N ALA A 16 13.66 -8.36 22.29
CA ALA A 16 13.59 -9.01 23.60
C ALA A 16 12.16 -9.52 23.90
N GLY A 17 11.12 -8.77 23.52
CA GLY A 17 9.72 -9.24 23.63
C GLY A 17 9.45 -10.48 22.78
N ILE A 18 9.94 -10.49 21.53
CA ILE A 18 9.85 -11.64 20.62
C ILE A 18 10.67 -12.83 21.15
N ALA A 19 11.90 -12.58 21.62
CA ALA A 19 12.73 -13.62 22.23
C ALA A 19 12.06 -14.20 23.48
N GLY A 20 11.42 -13.36 24.30
CA GLY A 20 10.64 -13.78 25.46
C GLY A 20 9.52 -14.76 25.10
N PHE A 21 8.87 -14.59 23.94
CA PHE A 21 7.87 -15.54 23.45
C PHE A 21 8.46 -16.94 23.21
N TYR A 22 9.64 -17.01 22.59
CA TYR A 22 10.31 -18.28 22.30
C TYR A 22 10.94 -18.92 23.54
N LEU A 23 11.54 -18.12 24.43
CA LEU A 23 12.17 -18.62 25.66
C LEU A 23 11.14 -19.12 26.68
N LEU A 24 9.93 -18.54 26.71
CA LEU A 24 8.81 -19.01 27.52
C LEU A 24 8.02 -20.16 26.83
N ALA A 25 8.62 -20.80 25.82
CA ALA A 25 8.62 -22.24 25.58
C ALA A 25 7.67 -23.11 26.42
N GLY A 26 8.10 -23.42 27.64
CA GLY A 26 7.41 -24.39 28.51
C GLY A 26 6.30 -23.80 29.39
N GLN A 27 6.01 -22.50 29.30
CA GLN A 27 5.10 -21.80 30.20
C GLN A 27 3.71 -21.59 29.59
N ALA A 28 2.74 -21.21 30.42
CA ALA A 28 1.38 -20.91 29.99
C ALA A 28 1.33 -19.84 28.88
N MET A 29 0.45 -20.03 27.89
CA MET A 29 0.31 -19.16 26.72
C MET A 29 0.11 -17.67 27.09
N ILE A 30 -0.59 -17.40 28.19
CA ILE A 30 -0.85 -16.05 28.68
C ILE A 30 0.45 -15.30 29.01
N LEU A 31 1.43 -15.97 29.65
CA LEU A 31 2.70 -15.34 30.01
C LEU A 31 3.52 -14.96 28.79
N ARG A 32 3.48 -15.78 27.73
CA ARG A 32 4.14 -15.48 26.45
C ARG A 32 3.54 -14.26 25.77
N VAL A 33 2.20 -14.18 25.72
CA VAL A 33 1.50 -13.03 25.13
C VAL A 33 1.79 -11.76 25.93
N LEU A 34 1.79 -11.83 27.27
CA LEU A 34 2.15 -10.70 28.12
C LEU A 34 3.59 -10.21 27.89
N ALA A 35 4.56 -11.12 27.71
CA ALA A 35 5.94 -10.75 27.43
C ALA A 35 6.08 -9.97 26.10
N VAL A 36 5.37 -10.41 25.06
CA VAL A 36 5.35 -9.70 23.76
C VAL A 36 4.65 -8.35 23.87
N LEU A 37 3.50 -8.29 24.55
CA LEU A 37 2.77 -7.05 24.76
C LEU A 37 3.59 -6.03 25.55
N ALA A 38 4.26 -6.46 26.63
CA ALA A 38 5.14 -5.61 27.41
C ALA A 38 6.34 -5.13 26.59
N GLY A 39 7.02 -6.02 25.86
CA GLY A 39 8.16 -5.65 25.00
C GLY A 39 7.77 -4.69 23.89
N THR A 40 6.64 -4.93 23.24
CA THR A 40 6.10 -4.04 22.18
C THR A 40 5.68 -2.69 22.75
N GLY A 41 5.02 -2.67 23.92
CA GLY A 41 4.61 -1.44 24.59
C GLY A 41 5.81 -0.58 25.02
N LEU A 42 6.84 -1.19 25.60
CA LEU A 42 8.08 -0.49 25.98
C LEU A 42 8.83 0.01 24.74
N ALA A 43 8.93 -0.79 23.69
CA ALA A 43 9.54 -0.38 22.42
C ALA A 43 8.79 0.82 21.82
N ALA A 44 7.46 0.80 21.79
CA ALA A 44 6.64 1.89 21.30
C ALA A 44 6.80 3.17 22.14
N ALA A 45 6.86 3.04 23.47
CA ALA A 45 7.07 4.18 24.37
C ALA A 45 8.44 4.84 24.15
N VAL A 46 9.49 4.04 23.99
CA VAL A 46 10.84 4.54 23.69
C VAL A 46 10.90 5.15 22.29
N ALA A 47 10.27 4.52 21.30
CA ALA A 47 10.20 5.03 19.93
C ALA A 47 9.50 6.39 19.87
N TRP A 48 8.43 6.60 20.65
CA TRP A 48 7.72 7.88 20.72
C TRP A 48 8.58 9.02 21.32
N GLN A 49 9.53 8.68 22.20
CA GLN A 49 10.44 9.66 22.78
C GLN A 49 11.63 10.03 21.88
N THR A 50 11.79 9.36 20.74
CA THR A 50 12.80 9.72 19.74
C THR A 50 12.37 10.95 18.95
N GLU A 51 13.36 11.72 18.47
CA GLU A 51 13.14 12.85 17.56
C GLU A 51 12.28 12.45 16.34
N GLN A 52 12.58 11.30 15.72
CA GLN A 52 11.84 10.78 14.56
C GLN A 52 10.38 10.42 14.91
N GLY A 53 10.14 9.82 16.08
CA GLY A 53 8.79 9.48 16.53
C GLY A 53 7.91 10.71 16.78
N ARG A 54 8.49 11.76 17.36
CA ARG A 54 7.78 13.04 17.57
C ARG A 54 7.50 13.77 16.26
N LEU A 55 8.46 13.79 15.33
CA LEU A 55 8.28 14.35 14.00
C LEU A 55 7.17 13.62 13.22
N PHE A 56 7.17 12.29 13.25
CA PHE A 56 6.13 11.49 12.61
C PHE A 56 4.74 11.79 13.19
N PHE A 57 4.61 11.92 14.50
CA PHE A 57 3.31 12.23 15.12
C PHE A 57 2.83 13.64 14.76
N GLY A 58 3.74 14.63 14.76
CA GLY A 58 3.45 15.98 14.26
C GLY A 58 2.97 15.96 12.81
N PHE A 59 3.72 15.28 11.94
CA PHE A 59 3.39 15.10 10.53
C PHE A 59 2.04 14.40 10.34
N ALA A 60 1.74 13.34 11.09
CA ALA A 60 0.47 12.63 10.99
C ALA A 60 -0.73 13.53 11.36
N LYS A 61 -0.56 14.39 12.36
CA LYS A 61 -1.57 15.38 12.76
C LYS A 61 -1.77 16.46 11.70
N GLU A 62 -0.68 16.94 11.11
CA GLU A 62 -0.70 17.89 10.00
C GLU A 62 -1.36 17.26 8.76
N ALA A 63 -0.93 16.07 8.36
CA ALA A 63 -1.52 15.30 7.26
C ALA A 63 -3.01 15.04 7.46
N SER A 64 -3.46 14.76 8.68
CA SER A 64 -4.89 14.63 8.99
C SER A 64 -5.65 15.93 8.85
N THR A 65 -5.01 17.06 9.16
CA THR A 65 -5.59 18.40 8.99
C THR A 65 -5.69 18.77 7.52
N GLU A 66 -4.66 18.47 6.73
CA GLU A 66 -4.67 18.68 5.27
C GLU A 66 -5.65 17.75 4.57
N ALA A 67 -5.75 16.48 4.99
CA ALA A 67 -6.71 15.52 4.46
C ALA A 67 -8.16 16.00 4.65
N LYS A 68 -8.46 16.76 5.71
CA LYS A 68 -9.78 17.38 5.92
C LYS A 68 -10.08 18.52 4.95
N LYS A 69 -9.05 19.15 4.36
CA LYS A 69 -9.21 20.17 3.33
C LYS A 69 -9.46 19.57 1.94
N VAL A 70 -9.28 18.26 1.77
CA VAL A 70 -9.57 17.57 0.51
C VAL A 70 -11.08 17.61 0.29
N VAL A 71 -11.47 18.35 -0.74
CA VAL A 71 -12.86 18.35 -1.22
C VAL A 71 -13.07 17.06 -1.99
N TRP A 72 -13.81 16.13 -1.39
CA TRP A 72 -14.16 14.90 -2.06
C TRP A 72 -15.18 15.16 -3.17
N PRO A 73 -14.99 14.55 -4.35
CA PRO A 73 -15.86 14.78 -5.50
C PRO A 73 -17.29 14.37 -5.19
N SER A 74 -18.25 15.10 -5.74
CA SER A 74 -19.66 14.72 -5.65
C SER A 74 -19.91 13.43 -6.44
N ARG A 75 -20.97 12.67 -6.10
CA ARG A 75 -21.35 11.47 -6.86
C ARG A 75 -21.51 11.74 -8.36
N LYS A 76 -21.94 12.96 -8.74
CA LYS A 76 -22.09 13.37 -10.13
C LYS A 76 -20.72 13.50 -10.83
N GLU A 77 -19.77 14.17 -10.20
CA GLU A 77 -18.41 14.33 -10.73
C GLU A 77 -17.72 12.98 -10.87
N THR A 78 -17.79 12.12 -9.84
CA THR A 78 -17.22 10.77 -9.90
C THR A 78 -17.79 9.94 -11.05
N MET A 79 -19.12 9.99 -11.25
CA MET A 79 -19.77 9.28 -12.35
C MET A 79 -19.41 9.87 -13.72
N GLN A 80 -19.25 11.20 -13.82
CA GLN A 80 -18.81 11.86 -15.05
C GLN A 80 -17.38 11.48 -15.42
N THR A 81 -16.43 11.54 -14.48
CA THR A 81 -15.04 11.14 -14.72
C THR A 81 -14.96 9.66 -15.08
N THR A 82 -15.69 8.80 -14.37
CA THR A 82 -15.74 7.36 -14.69
C THR A 82 -16.32 7.16 -16.10
N GLY A 83 -17.45 7.77 -16.42
CA GLY A 83 -18.07 7.68 -17.74
C GLY A 83 -17.16 8.16 -18.87
N LEU A 84 -16.39 9.23 -18.65
CA LEU A 84 -15.40 9.73 -19.60
C LEU A 84 -14.29 8.70 -19.87
N VAL A 85 -13.74 8.10 -18.82
CA VAL A 85 -12.71 7.04 -18.95
C VAL A 85 -13.28 5.84 -19.69
N PHE A 86 -14.50 5.41 -19.38
CA PHE A 86 -15.16 4.31 -20.10
C PHE A 86 -15.36 4.63 -21.59
N ALA A 87 -15.83 5.83 -21.92
CA ALA A 87 -16.00 6.26 -23.30
C ALA A 87 -14.66 6.24 -24.06
N PHE A 88 -13.60 6.76 -23.43
CA PHE A 88 -12.25 6.73 -24.01
C PHE A 88 -11.76 5.29 -24.26
N VAL A 89 -11.93 4.39 -23.29
CA VAL A 89 -11.53 2.98 -23.43
C VAL A 89 -12.31 2.28 -24.54
N VAL A 90 -13.61 2.54 -24.67
CA VAL A 90 -14.43 1.97 -25.78
C VAL A 90 -13.93 2.43 -27.14
N VAL A 91 -13.61 3.72 -27.28
CA VAL A 91 -13.05 4.25 -28.55
C VAL A 91 -11.72 3.58 -28.87
N MET A 92 -10.82 3.44 -27.89
CA MET A 92 -9.54 2.76 -28.09
C MET A 92 -9.71 1.28 -28.41
N ALA A 93 -10.63 0.59 -27.75
CA ALA A 93 -10.93 -0.81 -28.03
C ALA A 93 -11.46 -0.99 -29.46
N LEU A 94 -12.35 -0.12 -29.93
CA LEU A 94 -12.85 -0.15 -31.31
C LEU A 94 -11.74 0.15 -32.33
N PHE A 95 -10.88 1.12 -32.05
CA PHE A 95 -9.75 1.46 -32.91
C PHE A 95 -8.76 0.29 -33.04
N LEU A 96 -8.38 -0.34 -31.92
CA LEU A 96 -7.51 -1.50 -31.92
C LEU A 96 -8.18 -2.67 -32.65
N TRP A 97 -9.44 -2.97 -32.35
CA TRP A 97 -10.19 -4.01 -33.03
C TRP A 97 -10.23 -3.82 -34.57
N LEU A 98 -10.46 -2.59 -35.02
CA LEU A 98 -10.45 -2.26 -36.45
C LEU A 98 -9.05 -2.46 -37.04
N THR A 99 -8.01 -2.04 -36.32
CA THR A 99 -6.62 -2.20 -36.74
C THR A 99 -6.25 -3.68 -36.84
N ASP A 100 -6.59 -4.48 -35.84
CA ASP A 100 -6.34 -5.92 -35.81
C ASP A 100 -7.07 -6.63 -36.96
N LYS A 101 -8.33 -6.25 -37.24
CA LYS A 101 -9.08 -6.78 -38.39
C LYS A 101 -8.52 -6.32 -39.74
N GLY A 102 -8.05 -5.09 -39.83
CA GLY A 102 -7.36 -4.58 -41.01
C GLY A 102 -6.05 -5.32 -41.26
N LEU A 103 -5.25 -5.54 -40.22
CA LEU A 103 -4.01 -6.31 -40.30
C LEU A 103 -4.27 -7.79 -40.60
N GLU A 104 -5.30 -8.40 -40.00
CA GLU A 104 -5.76 -9.74 -40.31
C GLU A 104 -6.08 -9.85 -41.81
N TRP A 105 -6.90 -8.94 -42.34
CA TRP A 105 -7.24 -8.92 -43.76
C TRP A 105 -6.01 -8.75 -44.66
N VAL A 106 -5.15 -7.77 -44.39
CA VAL A 106 -3.92 -7.54 -45.18
C VAL A 106 -3.01 -8.76 -45.15
N LEU A 107 -2.78 -9.36 -43.97
CA LEU A 107 -1.86 -10.49 -43.86
C LEU A 107 -2.44 -11.76 -44.50
N TYR A 108 -3.71 -12.10 -44.24
CA TYR A 108 -4.30 -13.34 -44.73
C TYR A 108 -4.73 -13.29 -46.20
N ASP A 109 -5.30 -12.18 -46.68
CA ASP A 109 -5.81 -12.07 -48.05
C ASP A 109 -4.76 -11.54 -49.03
N LEU A 110 -3.95 -10.54 -48.64
CA LEU A 110 -2.99 -9.92 -49.56
C LEU A 110 -1.63 -10.64 -49.54
N VAL A 111 -1.10 -11.01 -48.37
CA VAL A 111 0.25 -11.58 -48.23
C VAL A 111 0.26 -13.11 -48.31
N LEU A 112 -0.61 -13.78 -47.54
CA LEU A 112 -0.66 -15.25 -47.47
C LEU A 112 -1.63 -15.91 -48.46
N GLY A 113 -2.59 -15.16 -49.02
CA GLY A 113 -3.58 -15.66 -50.00
C GLY A 113 -4.43 -16.84 -49.51
N TRP A 114 -4.72 -16.94 -48.21
CA TRP A 114 -5.10 -18.21 -47.58
C TRP A 114 -6.61 -18.49 -47.42
N ARG A 115 -7.54 -17.65 -47.90
CA ARG A 115 -8.90 -18.13 -48.25
C ARG A 115 -9.39 -17.50 -49.55
N LYS A 116 -9.13 -18.10 -50.72
CA LYS A 116 -9.66 -19.35 -51.32
C LYS A 116 -11.18 -19.33 -51.50
N THR A 117 -11.59 -19.89 -52.65
CA THR A 117 -12.93 -20.39 -53.03
C THR A 117 -13.89 -20.60 -51.87
#